data_AF-A0A1E1XE50-F1
#
_entry.id   AF-A0A1E1XE50-F1
#
_cell.length_a   1.000
_cell.length_b   1.000
_cell.length_c   1.000
_cell.angle_alpha   90.00
_cell.angle_beta   90.00
_cell.angle_gamma   90.00
#
_symmetry.space_group_name_H-M   'P 1'
#
loop_
_entity.id
_entity.type
_entity.pdbx_description
1 polymer ?
#
loop_
_entity_poly.entity_id
_entity_poly.type
_entity_poly.pdbx_seq_one_letter_code
_entity_poly.pdbx_strand_id
1 'polypeptide(L)'
;QAVIFCEELPAKAVCTQCDNVSAVLHRDPKGHGYCPKCMTISPNQSFHCSECGQEFHVSQMIVDRSVRDKIKTMKVICPKTAQGTRVQITFNALKAHLQRCSCDQLADDSTDVDQPPSLSFSSMKLTACPRCKEVVPKKLILTHVKACKSPRKLQPTNRQQVPGPEMSPVAEKWKEVPKFTDPDSLPQQLRDAQDEISDLKDEVARLREELSRKNEILSVIREEEQKRQDVAEQAMANLNERVASTLSAFQEECCRLRGGIDQLSSDINQVTQGFQQELKNLMYNLFPPEQKQERVNSGRP
;
A
#
# COMPACT_ATOMS: atom_id res chain seq x y z
N GLN A 1 5.87 -18.76 20.07
CA GLN A 1 5.53 -19.46 18.82
C GLN A 1 6.49 -19.00 17.74
N ALA A 2 7.12 -19.94 17.04
CA ALA A 2 7.98 -19.63 15.90
C ALA A 2 7.12 -19.20 14.70
N VAL A 3 7.56 -18.16 14.00
CA VAL A 3 6.94 -17.70 12.75
C VAL A 3 7.75 -18.25 11.60
N ILE A 4 7.09 -18.89 10.63
CA ILE A 4 7.76 -19.48 9.46
C ILE A 4 7.63 -18.53 8.28
N PHE A 5 8.76 -18.13 7.71
CA PHE A 5 8.80 -17.34 6.47
C PHE A 5 8.69 -18.25 5.25
N CYS A 6 7.92 -17.82 4.25
CA CYS A 6 7.75 -18.60 3.01
C CYS A 6 8.97 -18.52 2.09
N GLU A 7 9.80 -17.49 2.27
CA GLU A 7 11.00 -17.20 1.49
C GLU A 7 12.21 -17.15 2.43
N GLU A 8 13.40 -17.34 1.88
CA GLU A 8 14.64 -17.20 2.62
C GLU A 8 14.78 -15.76 3.15
N LEU A 9 15.15 -15.63 4.42
CA LEU A 9 15.33 -14.34 5.05
C LEU A 9 16.53 -13.60 4.42
N PRO A 10 16.43 -12.28 4.20
CA PRO A 10 17.56 -11.49 3.75
C PRO A 10 18.77 -11.72 4.66
N ALA A 11 19.97 -11.76 4.08
CA ALA A 11 21.19 -11.85 4.86
C ALA A 11 21.18 -10.77 5.95
N LYS A 12 21.50 -11.19 7.19
CA LYS A 12 21.55 -10.32 8.37
C LYS A 12 20.18 -9.76 8.84
N ALA A 13 19.07 -10.38 8.47
CA ALA A 13 17.71 -10.05 8.95
C ALA A 13 17.38 -10.59 10.35
N VAL A 14 18.28 -11.37 10.94
CA VAL A 14 18.11 -12.00 12.25
C VAL A 14 18.99 -11.31 13.29
N CYS A 15 18.53 -11.30 14.53
CA CYS A 15 19.34 -10.87 15.66
C CYS A 15 20.40 -11.92 15.96
N THR A 16 21.67 -11.53 16.05
CA THR A 16 22.77 -12.47 16.25
C THR A 16 22.71 -13.19 17.61
N GLN A 17 22.11 -12.58 18.63
CA GLN A 17 22.08 -13.17 19.98
C GLN A 17 20.93 -14.16 20.20
N CYS A 18 19.78 -13.97 19.53
CA CYS A 18 18.59 -14.79 19.79
C CYS A 18 18.00 -15.45 18.54
N ASP A 19 18.67 -15.31 17.39
CA ASP A 19 18.27 -15.81 16.07
C ASP A 19 16.84 -15.46 15.64
N ASN A 20 16.22 -14.48 16.29
CA ASN A 20 14.87 -14.03 15.98
C ASN A 20 14.89 -12.85 15.02
N VAL A 21 13.88 -12.82 14.14
CA VAL A 21 13.61 -11.68 13.27
C VAL A 21 12.97 -10.56 14.09
N SER A 22 13.51 -9.35 13.97
CA SER A 22 13.00 -8.16 14.63
C SER A 22 12.60 -7.10 13.61
N ALA A 23 11.49 -6.40 13.88
CA ALA A 23 11.06 -5.25 13.08
C ALA A 23 12.02 -4.04 13.20
N VAL A 24 12.88 -4.04 14.22
CA VAL A 24 13.94 -3.05 14.38
C VAL A 24 15.22 -3.82 14.72
N LEU A 25 16.24 -3.70 13.88
CA LEU A 25 17.57 -4.22 14.16
C LEU A 25 18.53 -3.05 14.23
N HIS A 26 19.28 -2.99 15.32
CA HIS A 26 20.39 -2.09 15.49
C HIS A 26 21.66 -2.80 15.05
N ARG A 27 22.42 -2.20 14.15
CA ARG A 27 23.69 -2.74 13.68
C ARG A 27 24.86 -2.01 14.27
N ASP A 28 25.86 -2.77 14.72
CA ASP A 28 27.15 -2.19 15.07
C ASP A 28 27.93 -1.77 13.79
N PRO A 29 29.05 -1.03 13.93
CA PRO A 29 29.91 -0.67 12.80
C PRO A 29 30.55 -1.86 12.05
N LYS A 30 30.51 -3.08 12.63
CA LYS A 30 30.98 -4.31 11.99
C LYS A 30 29.86 -5.03 11.23
N GLY A 31 28.62 -4.59 11.37
CA GLY A 31 27.43 -5.11 10.70
C GLY A 31 26.65 -6.18 11.46
N HIS A 32 27.02 -6.51 12.71
CA HIS A 32 26.27 -7.46 13.55
C HIS A 32 24.95 -6.83 14.01
N GLY A 33 23.85 -7.57 13.90
CA GLY A 33 22.49 -7.05 14.13
C GLY A 33 21.90 -7.50 15.46
N TYR A 34 21.35 -6.57 16.23
CA TYR A 34 20.76 -6.83 17.53
C TYR A 34 19.33 -6.28 17.62
N CYS A 35 18.41 -7.09 18.18
CA CYS A 35 17.07 -6.62 18.48
C CYS A 35 17.06 -5.77 19.77
N PRO A 36 16.08 -4.87 19.95
CA PRO A 36 16.01 -4.01 21.14
C PRO A 36 15.95 -4.77 22.46
N LYS A 37 15.50 -6.04 22.46
CA LYS A 37 15.45 -6.89 23.66
C LYS A 37 16.81 -7.48 24.03
N CYS A 38 17.65 -7.75 23.04
CA CYS A 38 18.98 -8.33 23.21
C CYS A 38 20.04 -7.26 23.43
N MET A 39 19.78 -6.05 22.94
CA MET A 39 20.67 -4.91 23.11
C MET A 39 20.68 -4.46 24.58
N THR A 40 21.65 -4.96 25.35
CA THR A 40 21.87 -4.54 26.74
C THR A 40 22.76 -3.30 26.73
N ILE A 41 22.17 -2.14 26.96
CA ILE A 41 22.89 -0.86 27.00
C ILE A 41 23.38 -0.63 28.43
N SER A 42 24.67 -0.40 28.59
CA SER A 42 25.27 -0.03 29.88
C SER A 42 24.82 1.37 30.32
N PRO A 43 24.98 1.73 31.61
CA PRO A 43 24.71 3.10 32.08
C PRO A 43 25.50 4.19 31.32
N ASN A 44 26.65 3.83 30.76
CA ASN A 44 27.51 4.72 29.98
C ASN A 44 27.09 4.84 28.51
N GLN A 45 25.88 4.38 28.15
CA GLN A 45 25.37 4.33 26.77
C GLN A 45 26.28 3.54 25.82
N SER A 46 26.95 2.53 26.34
CA SER A 46 27.76 1.61 25.56
C SER A 46 27.08 0.25 25.42
N PHE A 47 27.34 -0.41 24.29
CA PHE A 47 26.85 -1.73 23.95
C PHE A 47 28.05 -2.62 23.64
N HIS A 48 28.12 -3.77 24.31
CA HIS A 48 29.17 -4.77 24.08
C HIS A 48 28.69 -5.80 23.05
N CYS A 49 29.41 -5.89 21.93
CA CYS A 49 29.10 -6.82 20.86
C CYS A 49 29.57 -8.24 21.20
N SER A 50 28.66 -9.20 21.23
CA SER A 50 28.95 -10.61 21.59
C SER A 50 29.81 -11.34 20.55
N GLU A 51 29.79 -10.90 19.29
CA GLU A 51 30.51 -11.57 18.20
C GLU A 51 31.98 -11.16 18.12
N CYS A 52 32.25 -9.86 18.21
CA CYS A 52 33.61 -9.33 18.06
C CYS A 52 34.23 -8.85 19.37
N GLY A 53 33.51 -8.90 20.49
CA GLY A 53 33.97 -8.47 21.81
C GLY A 53 34.24 -6.96 21.93
N GLN A 54 33.87 -6.16 20.93
CA GLN A 54 34.10 -4.71 20.94
C GLN A 54 32.95 -3.98 21.62
N GLU A 55 33.29 -2.87 22.27
CA GLU A 55 32.33 -1.97 22.89
C GLU A 55 32.08 -0.77 21.97
N PHE A 56 30.82 -0.52 21.68
CA PHE A 56 30.38 0.57 20.81
C PHE A 56 29.46 1.51 21.57
N HIS A 57 29.59 2.81 21.33
CA HIS A 57 28.61 3.76 21.85
C HIS A 57 27.29 3.64 21.07
N VAL A 58 26.14 3.76 21.74
CA VAL A 58 24.82 3.58 21.10
C VAL A 58 24.60 4.54 19.92
N SER A 59 25.22 5.72 19.93
CA SER A 59 25.17 6.68 18.80
C SER A 59 25.83 6.17 17.51
N GLN A 60 26.73 5.17 17.60
CA GLN A 60 27.38 4.54 16.46
C GLN A 60 26.53 3.41 15.86
N MET A 61 25.44 3.02 16.53
CA MET A 61 24.56 1.95 16.08
C MET A 61 23.65 2.45 14.96
N ILE A 62 23.64 1.73 13.84
CA ILE A 62 22.83 2.08 12.66
C ILE A 62 21.54 1.27 12.69
N VAL A 63 20.39 1.93 12.58
CA VAL A 63 19.11 1.24 12.41
C VAL A 63 18.90 0.92 10.94
N ASP A 64 18.93 -0.38 10.59
CA ASP A 64 18.78 -0.84 9.21
C ASP A 64 17.31 -0.82 8.77
N ARG A 65 16.90 0.30 8.18
CA ARG A 65 15.53 0.51 7.69
C ARG A 65 15.23 -0.32 6.44
N SER A 66 16.23 -0.59 5.60
CA SER A 66 16.05 -1.31 4.34
C SER A 66 15.67 -2.77 4.59
N VAL A 67 16.41 -3.45 5.46
CA VAL A 67 16.12 -4.85 5.84
C VAL A 67 14.76 -4.95 6.53
N ARG A 68 14.43 -4.01 7.41
CA ARG A 68 13.10 -3.94 8.04
C ARG A 68 11.97 -3.87 7.01
N ASP A 69 12.09 -2.97 6.03
CA ASP A 69 11.00 -2.73 5.09
C ASP A 69 10.82 -3.94 4.15
N LYS A 70 11.89 -4.65 3.81
CA LYS A 70 11.82 -5.96 3.14
C LYS A 70 11.13 -7.02 4.00
N ILE A 71 11.53 -7.21 5.26
CA ILE A 71 10.92 -8.19 6.17
C ILE A 71 9.41 -7.95 6.31
N LYS A 72 8.99 -6.68 6.41
CA LYS A 72 7.56 -6.32 6.54
C LYS A 72 6.71 -6.81 5.37
N THR A 73 7.26 -6.83 4.16
CA THR A 73 6.55 -7.25 2.94
C THR A 73 6.64 -8.76 2.69
N MET A 74 7.54 -9.48 3.35
CA MET A 74 7.67 -10.93 3.20
C MET A 74 6.42 -11.65 3.70
N LYS A 75 6.12 -12.79 3.05
CA LYS A 75 5.03 -13.68 3.45
C LYS A 75 5.49 -14.63 4.56
N VAL A 76 4.62 -14.80 5.54
CA VAL A 76 4.77 -15.74 6.64
C VAL A 76 3.53 -16.63 6.74
N ILE A 77 3.73 -17.84 7.24
CA ILE A 77 2.66 -18.79 7.52
C ILE A 77 2.07 -18.44 8.88
N CYS A 78 0.75 -18.33 8.95
CA CYS A 78 0.07 -18.12 10.21
C CYS A 78 0.36 -19.29 11.17
N PRO A 79 0.84 -19.03 12.40
CA PRO A 79 1.19 -20.09 13.35
C PRO A 79 -0.01 -20.85 13.92
N LYS A 80 -1.23 -20.36 13.71
CA LYS A 80 -2.49 -21.03 14.13
C LYS A 80 -3.06 -21.97 13.07
N THR A 81 -2.48 -21.98 11.88
CA THR A 81 -2.98 -22.79 10.78
C THR A 81 -2.66 -24.28 10.99
N ALA A 82 -3.67 -25.14 10.82
CA ALA A 82 -3.48 -26.58 10.84
C ALA A 82 -2.62 -27.07 9.65
N GLN A 83 -1.98 -28.23 9.82
CA GLN A 83 -0.93 -28.74 8.92
C GLN A 83 -1.33 -28.89 7.43
N GLY A 84 -2.63 -28.90 7.10
CA GLY A 84 -3.13 -29.04 5.72
C GLY A 84 -3.25 -27.74 4.92
N THR A 85 -3.54 -26.58 5.53
CA THR A 85 -4.05 -25.42 4.78
C THR A 85 -3.27 -24.14 5.09
N ARG A 86 -2.04 -24.01 4.58
CA ARG A 86 -1.11 -22.91 4.90
C ARG A 86 -1.64 -21.51 4.53
N VAL A 87 -2.21 -20.79 5.50
CA VAL A 87 -2.61 -19.39 5.33
C VAL A 87 -1.36 -18.51 5.34
N GLN A 88 -1.07 -17.90 4.20
CA GLN A 88 0.05 -16.98 4.01
C GLN A 88 -0.41 -15.54 4.16
N ILE A 89 0.33 -14.76 4.93
CA ILE A 89 0.06 -13.34 5.19
C ILE A 89 1.37 -12.57 5.20
N THR A 90 1.33 -11.26 4.93
CA THR A 90 2.54 -10.45 5.07
C THR A 90 2.92 -10.30 6.54
N PHE A 91 4.23 -10.24 6.85
CA PHE A 91 4.71 -10.11 8.23
C PHE A 91 4.14 -8.86 8.93
N ASN A 92 3.98 -7.74 8.21
CA ASN A 92 3.35 -6.54 8.75
C ASN A 92 1.87 -6.75 9.12
N ALA A 93 1.15 -7.64 8.42
CA ALA A 93 -0.23 -7.97 8.71
C ALA A 93 -0.37 -9.06 9.78
N LEU A 94 0.70 -9.79 10.13
CA LEU A 94 0.68 -10.91 11.08
C LEU A 94 0.06 -10.52 12.43
N LYS A 95 0.45 -9.37 13.00
CA LYS A 95 -0.07 -8.92 14.30
C LYS A 95 -1.58 -8.69 14.25
N ALA A 96 -2.07 -8.02 13.21
CA ALA A 96 -3.49 -7.74 13.03
C ALA A 96 -4.28 -9.02 12.71
N HIS A 97 -3.68 -9.93 11.94
CA HIS A 97 -4.24 -11.24 11.65
C HIS A 97 -4.39 -12.05 12.93
N LEU A 98 -3.35 -12.21 13.75
CA LEU A 98 -3.39 -13.01 14.98
C LEU A 98 -4.47 -12.56 15.97
N GLN A 99 -4.85 -11.28 15.97
CA GLN A 99 -5.94 -10.75 16.78
C GLN A 99 -7.34 -11.17 16.31
N ARG A 100 -7.48 -11.58 15.04
CA ARG A 100 -8.76 -11.92 14.39
C ARG A 100 -8.75 -13.29 13.70
N CYS A 101 -7.69 -14.05 13.91
CA CYS A 101 -7.41 -15.29 13.19
C CYS A 101 -8.30 -16.41 13.73
N SER A 102 -9.06 -17.02 12.83
CA SER A 102 -9.84 -18.26 13.02
C SER A 102 -9.29 -19.41 12.16
N CYS A 103 -7.99 -19.38 11.82
CA CYS A 103 -7.35 -20.41 10.98
C CYS A 103 -7.20 -21.77 11.66
N ASP A 104 -7.40 -21.82 12.98
CA ASP A 104 -7.54 -23.02 13.79
C ASP A 104 -8.87 -23.74 13.54
N GLN A 105 -9.93 -23.03 13.15
CA GLN A 105 -11.27 -23.59 12.94
C GLN A 105 -11.49 -24.16 11.54
N LEU A 106 -10.60 -23.88 10.58
CA LEU A 106 -10.75 -24.33 9.19
C LEU A 106 -10.24 -25.76 8.94
N ALA A 107 -9.78 -26.45 9.97
CA ALA A 107 -9.19 -27.79 9.87
C ALA A 107 -10.19 -28.94 9.99
N ASP A 108 -11.37 -28.69 10.56
CA ASP A 108 -12.31 -29.75 10.96
C ASP A 108 -13.51 -29.94 10.01
N ASP A 109 -13.71 -29.08 9.01
CA ASP A 109 -14.84 -29.18 8.07
C ASP A 109 -14.45 -29.85 6.73
N SER A 110 -13.76 -30.99 6.78
CA SER A 110 -13.59 -31.88 5.62
C SER A 110 -14.50 -33.11 5.75
N THR A 111 -15.81 -32.88 5.80
CA THR A 111 -16.81 -33.89 5.44
C THR A 111 -17.83 -33.26 4.50
N ASP A 112 -17.60 -33.48 3.20
CA ASP A 112 -18.59 -33.95 2.23
C ASP A 112 -20.06 -33.58 2.54
N VAL A 113 -20.44 -32.32 2.28
CA VAL A 113 -21.84 -31.98 2.02
C VAL A 113 -21.89 -30.96 0.89
N ASP A 114 -22.48 -31.41 -0.21
CA ASP A 114 -22.81 -30.70 -1.44
C ASP A 114 -23.84 -29.59 -1.17
N GLN A 115 -23.40 -28.49 -0.56
CA GLN A 115 -24.20 -27.28 -0.38
C GLN A 115 -23.45 -26.07 -0.96
N PRO A 116 -24.05 -25.28 -1.87
CA PRO A 116 -23.43 -24.09 -2.39
C PRO A 116 -23.17 -23.13 -1.22
N PRO A 117 -21.95 -22.56 -1.11
CA PRO A 117 -21.64 -21.63 -0.04
C PRO A 117 -22.55 -20.42 -0.17
N SER A 118 -23.57 -20.37 0.69
CA SER A 118 -24.26 -19.14 0.98
C SER A 118 -23.23 -18.21 1.59
N LEU A 119 -22.68 -17.34 0.75
CA LEU A 119 -21.82 -16.25 1.18
C LEU A 119 -22.62 -15.44 2.19
N SER A 120 -22.36 -15.68 3.47
CA SER A 120 -22.75 -14.80 4.56
C SER A 120 -22.03 -13.47 4.31
N PHE A 121 -22.64 -12.63 3.48
CA PHE A 121 -22.35 -11.21 3.30
C PHE A 121 -22.78 -10.44 4.56
N SER A 122 -22.27 -10.85 5.72
CA SER A 122 -22.51 -10.18 6.98
C SER A 122 -21.48 -9.08 7.17
N SER A 123 -22.01 -7.87 7.33
CA SER A 123 -21.42 -6.68 7.96
C SER A 123 -20.53 -5.76 7.12
N MET A 124 -21.02 -5.33 5.95
CA MET A 124 -20.67 -3.99 5.47
C MET A 124 -21.19 -2.95 6.47
N LYS A 125 -20.31 -2.47 7.36
CA LYS A 125 -20.62 -1.36 8.29
C LYS A 125 -21.04 -0.15 7.46
N LEU A 126 -22.33 0.16 7.53
CA LEU A 126 -22.92 1.34 6.91
C LEU A 126 -22.62 2.58 7.77
N THR A 127 -22.48 3.73 7.15
CA THR A 127 -22.25 5.01 7.83
C THR A 127 -22.99 6.11 7.08
N ALA A 128 -23.69 6.99 7.80
CA ALA A 128 -24.41 8.10 7.19
C ALA A 128 -23.45 9.18 6.69
N CYS A 129 -23.69 9.69 5.49
CA CYS A 129 -22.99 10.84 4.93
C CYS A 129 -23.25 12.09 5.79
N PRO A 130 -22.21 12.81 6.25
CA PRO A 130 -22.40 14.01 7.05
C PRO A 130 -23.05 15.17 6.27
N ARG A 131 -23.11 15.10 4.92
CA ARG A 131 -23.70 16.14 4.08
C ARG A 131 -25.18 15.88 3.77
N CYS A 132 -25.51 14.72 3.18
CA CYS A 132 -26.89 14.40 2.76
C CYS A 132 -27.62 13.41 3.68
N LYS A 133 -26.96 12.88 4.73
CA LYS A 133 -27.46 11.82 5.62
C LYS A 133 -27.76 10.47 4.97
N GLU A 134 -27.42 10.31 3.68
CA GLU A 134 -27.56 9.04 2.98
C GLU A 134 -26.61 7.98 3.58
N VAL A 135 -27.13 6.78 3.79
CA VAL A 135 -26.41 5.69 4.44
C VAL A 135 -25.61 4.93 3.39
N VAL A 136 -24.28 5.01 3.45
CA VAL A 136 -23.38 4.38 2.47
C VAL A 136 -22.37 3.45 3.16
N PRO A 137 -21.80 2.45 2.46
CA PRO A 137 -20.74 1.61 3.02
C PRO A 137 -19.55 2.45 3.48
N LYS A 138 -19.00 2.17 4.67
CA LYS A 138 -17.90 2.95 5.26
C LYS A 138 -16.68 3.10 4.33
N LYS A 139 -16.42 2.13 3.45
CA LYS A 139 -15.33 2.19 2.46
C LYS A 139 -15.58 3.22 1.34
N LEU A 140 -16.82 3.59 1.08
CA LEU A 140 -17.24 4.49 0.00
C LEU A 140 -17.62 5.89 0.50
N ILE A 141 -17.60 6.12 1.82
CA ILE A 141 -18.01 7.40 2.43
C ILE A 141 -17.19 8.58 1.91
N LEU A 142 -15.88 8.42 1.68
CA LEU A 142 -15.02 9.49 1.18
C LEU A 142 -15.33 9.85 -0.28
N THR A 143 -15.53 8.85 -1.12
CA THR A 143 -15.87 9.02 -2.54
C THR A 143 -17.25 9.67 -2.67
N HIS A 144 -18.21 9.20 -1.88
CA HIS A 144 -19.53 9.80 -1.79
C HIS A 144 -19.46 11.25 -1.28
N VAL A 145 -18.73 11.55 -0.20
CA VAL A 145 -18.60 12.92 0.33
C VAL A 145 -17.98 13.89 -0.68
N LYS A 146 -17.05 13.42 -1.53
CA LYS A 146 -16.49 14.22 -2.63
C LYS A 146 -17.52 14.52 -3.72
N ALA A 147 -18.35 13.54 -4.11
CA ALA A 147 -19.36 13.68 -5.16
C ALA A 147 -20.70 14.27 -4.66
N CYS A 148 -20.91 14.32 -3.35
CA CYS A 148 -22.16 14.74 -2.74
C CYS A 148 -22.42 16.23 -3.01
N LYS A 149 -23.43 16.50 -3.85
CA LYS A 149 -23.89 17.85 -4.26
C LYS A 149 -24.71 18.58 -3.19
N SER A 150 -24.94 17.97 -2.02
CA SER A 150 -25.74 18.58 -0.97
C SER A 150 -25.06 19.85 -0.45
N PRO A 151 -25.81 20.95 -0.25
CA PRO A 151 -25.24 22.23 0.15
C PRO A 151 -24.46 22.06 1.44
N ARG A 152 -23.21 22.52 1.42
CA ARG A 152 -22.32 22.49 2.58
C ARG A 152 -22.99 23.34 3.66
N LYS A 153 -23.65 22.72 4.65
CA LYS A 153 -24.00 23.40 5.89
C LYS A 153 -22.67 23.75 6.54
N LEU A 154 -22.17 24.95 6.26
CA LEU A 154 -21.07 25.57 6.96
C LEU A 154 -21.53 25.74 8.40
N GLN A 155 -21.32 24.71 9.22
CA GLN A 155 -21.24 24.92 10.65
C GLN A 155 -20.01 25.82 10.86
N PRO A 156 -20.15 26.99 11.46
CA PRO A 156 -19.02 27.86 11.77
C PRO A 156 -18.26 27.22 12.94
N THR A 157 -17.45 26.21 12.64
CA THR A 157 -16.50 25.68 13.62
C THR A 157 -15.33 26.65 13.69
N ASN A 158 -15.34 27.38 14.80
CA ASN A 158 -14.19 27.79 15.55
C ASN A 158 -13.41 28.99 15.00
N ARG A 159 -13.77 30.15 15.54
CA ARG A 159 -12.88 31.24 15.99
C ARG A 159 -11.41 31.01 15.63
N GLN A 160 -11.00 31.47 14.46
CA GLN A 160 -9.75 32.22 14.41
C GLN A 160 -9.98 33.43 15.31
N GLN A 161 -9.39 33.41 16.50
CA GLN A 161 -9.06 34.65 17.20
C GLN A 161 -8.10 35.40 16.28
N VAL A 162 -8.67 36.21 15.40
CA VAL A 162 -8.06 37.48 15.00
C VAL A 162 -7.93 38.26 16.32
N PRO A 163 -6.73 38.68 16.74
CA PRO A 163 -6.63 39.69 17.78
C PRO A 163 -7.28 40.95 17.22
N GLY A 164 -8.53 41.19 17.61
CA GLY A 164 -9.11 42.51 17.50
C GLY A 164 -8.29 43.48 18.36
N PRO A 165 -8.27 44.79 18.03
CA PRO A 165 -7.60 45.79 18.83
C PRO A 165 -8.41 46.01 20.11
N GLU A 166 -8.27 45.11 21.09
CA GLU A 166 -8.62 45.43 22.46
C GLU A 166 -7.56 46.39 22.99
N MET A 167 -7.87 47.68 22.82
CA MET A 167 -7.30 48.78 23.57
C MET A 167 -7.64 48.57 25.06
N SER A 168 -6.86 47.73 25.73
CA SER A 168 -6.69 47.72 27.19
C SER A 168 -5.44 48.53 27.55
N PRO A 169 -5.39 49.13 28.74
CA PRO A 169 -4.73 50.40 28.99
C PRO A 169 -3.21 50.22 29.13
N VAL A 170 -2.51 50.12 28.00
CA VAL A 170 -1.05 50.34 27.94
C VAL A 170 -0.73 51.85 28.08
N ALA A 171 -1.71 52.69 28.44
CA ALA A 171 -1.50 54.09 28.80
C ALA A 171 -1.07 54.27 30.27
N GLU A 172 -1.22 53.26 31.15
CA GLU A 172 -0.93 53.43 32.59
C GLU A 172 0.43 52.89 33.05
N LYS A 173 1.17 52.18 32.20
CA LYS A 173 2.51 51.67 32.53
C LYS A 173 3.67 52.59 32.12
N TRP A 174 3.37 53.76 31.54
CA TRP A 174 4.37 54.79 31.20
C TRP A 174 4.55 55.84 32.32
N LYS A 175 3.89 55.68 33.47
CA LYS A 175 4.00 56.63 34.60
C LYS A 175 5.15 56.35 35.57
N GLU A 176 5.87 55.25 35.42
CA GLU A 176 7.14 55.05 36.09
C GLU A 176 8.26 55.36 35.10
N VAL A 177 8.44 56.66 34.82
CA VAL A 177 9.70 57.17 34.27
C VAL A 177 10.77 56.74 35.28
N PRO A 178 11.73 55.88 34.91
CA PRO A 178 12.86 55.59 35.77
C PRO A 178 13.49 56.94 36.11
N LYS A 179 13.56 57.29 37.40
CA LYS A 179 14.29 58.48 37.86
C LYS A 179 15.67 58.39 37.23
N PHE A 180 15.97 59.29 36.29
CA PHE A 180 17.25 59.37 35.58
C PHE A 180 18.39 59.33 36.60
N THR A 181 18.99 58.16 36.74
CA THR A 181 20.30 57.98 37.35
C THR A 181 21.31 58.68 36.45
N ASP A 182 22.07 59.60 37.02
CA ASP A 182 23.20 60.34 36.48
C ASP A 182 23.13 60.81 35.01
N PRO A 183 23.01 62.13 34.74
CA PRO A 183 23.04 62.68 33.38
C PRO A 183 24.34 62.36 32.62
N ASP A 184 25.42 62.00 33.32
CA ASP A 184 26.69 61.59 32.72
C ASP A 184 26.67 60.13 32.18
N SER A 185 25.68 59.31 32.53
CA SER A 185 25.57 57.91 32.06
C SER A 185 24.85 57.77 30.71
N LEU A 186 24.06 58.77 30.33
CA LEU A 186 23.20 58.79 29.13
C LEU A 186 24.01 58.73 27.82
N PRO A 187 25.15 59.45 27.66
CA PRO A 187 25.98 59.35 26.48
C PRO A 187 26.62 57.97 26.29
N GLN A 188 26.91 57.25 27.39
CA GLN A 188 27.44 55.90 27.31
C GLN A 188 26.37 54.90 26.87
N GLN A 189 25.17 54.96 27.47
CA GLN A 189 24.05 54.12 27.06
C GLN A 189 23.65 54.32 25.60
N LEU A 190 23.74 55.56 25.09
CA LEU A 190 23.52 55.86 23.67
C LEU A 190 24.56 55.20 22.75
N ARG A 191 25.83 55.16 23.16
CA ARG A 191 26.88 54.45 22.41
C ARG A 191 26.66 52.96 22.43
N ASP A 192 26.42 52.39 23.61
CA ASP A 192 26.18 50.95 23.76
C ASP A 192 24.95 50.51 22.92
N ALA A 193 23.87 51.30 22.93
CA ALA A 193 22.70 51.04 22.11
C ALA A 193 22.97 51.22 20.60
N GLN A 194 23.83 52.15 20.20
CA GLN A 194 24.23 52.31 18.79
C GLN A 194 25.07 51.12 18.31
N ASP A 195 25.98 50.62 19.15
CA ASP A 195 26.79 49.44 18.86
C ASP A 195 25.90 48.19 18.74
N GLU A 196 24.96 47.99 19.67
CA GLU A 196 23.99 46.88 19.61
C GLU A 196 23.12 46.96 18.35
N ILE A 197 22.66 48.16 17.96
CA ILE A 197 21.92 48.37 16.71
C ILE A 197 22.78 48.00 15.50
N SER A 198 24.08 48.30 15.51
CA SER A 198 25.01 47.94 14.44
C SER A 198 25.17 46.42 14.34
N ASP A 199 25.39 45.73 15.46
CA ASP A 199 25.52 44.27 15.51
C ASP A 199 24.25 43.58 15.01
N LEU A 200 23.07 44.05 15.45
CA LEU A 200 21.79 43.52 14.99
C LEU A 200 21.56 43.76 13.49
N LYS A 201 22.05 44.87 12.95
CA LYS A 201 21.94 45.18 11.51
C LYS A 201 22.78 44.22 10.67
N ASP A 202 23.99 43.90 11.12
CA ASP A 202 24.88 42.94 10.47
C ASP A 202 24.33 41.52 10.56
N GLU A 203 23.76 41.15 11.71
CA GLU A 203 23.05 39.87 11.89
C GLU A 203 21.87 39.74 10.93
N VAL A 204 21.06 40.79 10.79
CA VAL A 204 19.92 40.81 9.84
C VAL A 204 20.41 40.68 8.41
N ALA A 205 21.53 41.32 8.04
CA ALA A 205 22.12 41.18 6.72
C ALA A 205 22.57 39.72 6.46
N ARG A 206 23.24 39.09 7.44
CA ARG A 206 23.66 37.68 7.36
C ARG A 206 22.48 36.74 7.21
N LEU A 207 21.42 36.91 8.01
CA LEU A 207 20.22 36.08 7.95
C LEU A 207 19.47 36.23 6.63
N ARG A 208 19.45 37.44 6.05
CA ARG A 208 18.87 37.66 4.70
C ARG A 208 19.64 36.91 3.62
N GLU A 209 20.97 36.92 3.69
CA GLU A 209 21.81 36.17 2.76
C GLU A 209 21.60 34.66 2.91
N GLU A 210 21.57 34.14 4.14
CA GLU A 210 21.30 32.73 4.41
C GLU A 210 19.92 32.31 3.89
N LEU A 211 18.89 33.14 4.10
CA LEU A 211 17.55 32.91 3.58
C LEU A 211 17.54 32.89 2.05
N SER A 212 18.31 33.78 1.41
CA SER A 212 18.47 33.79 -0.05
C SER A 212 19.11 32.49 -0.55
N ARG A 213 20.20 32.02 0.08
CA ARG A 213 20.84 30.73 -0.26
C ARG A 213 19.90 29.54 -0.06
N LYS A 214 19.13 29.51 1.04
CA LYS A 214 18.13 28.45 1.28
C LYS A 214 17.02 28.44 0.23
N ASN A 215 16.57 29.60 -0.23
CA ASN A 215 15.57 29.71 -1.28
C ASN A 215 16.09 29.18 -2.63
N GLU A 216 17.35 29.45 -2.96
CA GLU A 216 18.00 28.90 -4.15
C GLU A 216 18.08 27.36 -4.10
N ILE A 217 18.51 26.80 -2.96
CA ILE A 217 18.55 25.34 -2.76
C ILE A 217 17.14 24.74 -2.89
N LEU A 218 16.12 25.36 -2.29
CA LEU A 218 14.73 24.91 -2.42
C LEU A 218 14.24 24.95 -3.87
N SER A 219 14.69 25.92 -4.66
CA SER A 219 14.37 25.99 -6.09
C SER A 219 14.95 24.80 -6.85
N VAL A 220 16.23 24.46 -6.60
CA VAL A 220 16.89 23.29 -7.23
C VAL A 220 16.19 21.99 -6.84
N ILE A 221 15.83 21.83 -5.56
CA ILE A 221 15.12 20.63 -5.08
C ILE A 221 13.77 20.48 -5.78
N ARG A 222 13.01 21.58 -5.94
CA ARG A 222 11.72 21.55 -6.65
C ARG A 222 11.88 21.17 -8.12
N GLU A 223 12.92 21.69 -8.79
CA GLU A 223 13.20 21.32 -10.18
C GLU A 223 13.57 19.84 -10.32
N GLU A 224 14.38 19.31 -9.39
CA GLU A 224 14.73 17.89 -9.37
C GLU A 224 13.52 16.99 -9.08
N GLU A 225 12.64 17.40 -8.16
CA GLU A 225 11.39 16.71 -7.87
C GLU A 225 10.46 16.68 -9.09
N GLN A 226 10.34 17.79 -9.82
CA GLN A 226 9.59 17.85 -11.06
C GLN A 226 10.17 16.90 -12.12
N LYS A 227 11.50 16.90 -12.31
CA LYS A 227 12.16 15.97 -13.24
C LYS A 227 11.91 14.50 -12.88
N ARG A 228 11.93 14.16 -11.58
CA ARG A 228 11.62 12.81 -11.11
C ARG A 228 10.16 12.44 -11.37
N GLN A 229 9.24 13.39 -11.19
CA GLN A 229 7.83 13.19 -11.50
C GLN A 229 7.62 12.96 -13.00
N ASP A 230 8.22 13.77 -13.87
CA ASP A 230 8.12 13.63 -15.32
C ASP A 230 8.66 12.27 -15.80
N VAL A 231 9.80 11.81 -15.25
CA VAL A 231 10.36 10.48 -15.55
C VAL A 231 9.42 9.36 -15.11
N ALA A 232 8.78 9.50 -13.95
CA ALA A 232 7.82 8.51 -13.46
C ALA A 232 6.56 8.45 -14.34
N GLU A 233 6.04 9.61 -14.75
CA GLU A 233 4.88 9.71 -15.66
C GLU A 233 5.20 9.08 -17.03
N GLN A 234 6.38 9.37 -17.59
CA GLN A 234 6.84 8.77 -18.84
C GLN A 234 7.01 7.25 -18.71
N ALA A 235 7.58 6.75 -17.61
CA ALA A 235 7.72 5.32 -17.37
C ALA A 235 6.36 4.61 -17.27
N MET A 236 5.37 5.23 -16.61
CA MET A 236 4.01 4.71 -16.54
C MET A 236 3.32 4.71 -17.91
N ALA A 237 3.50 5.76 -18.72
CA ALA A 237 2.96 5.82 -20.07
C ALA A 237 3.52 4.69 -20.95
N ASN A 238 4.84 4.49 -20.94
CA ASN A 238 5.50 3.41 -21.68
C ASN A 238 5.04 2.02 -21.22
N LEU A 239 4.86 1.83 -19.91
CA LEU A 239 4.34 0.56 -19.38
C LEU A 239 2.91 0.29 -19.87
N ASN A 240 2.04 1.30 -19.82
CA ASN A 240 0.66 1.19 -20.29
C ASN A 240 0.59 0.85 -21.77
N GLU A 241 1.44 1.47 -22.60
CA GLU A 241 1.53 1.17 -24.03
C GLU A 241 1.97 -0.28 -24.28
N ARG A 242 3.02 -0.75 -23.57
CA ARG A 242 3.51 -2.14 -23.71
C ARG A 242 2.47 -3.16 -23.27
N VAL A 243 1.76 -2.89 -22.17
CA VAL A 243 0.68 -3.75 -21.68
C VAL A 243 -0.47 -3.78 -22.69
N ALA A 244 -0.90 -2.63 -23.20
CA ALA A 244 -1.96 -2.55 -24.21
C ALA A 244 -1.58 -3.31 -25.48
N SER A 245 -0.36 -3.14 -25.99
CA SER A 245 0.15 -3.87 -27.16
C SER A 245 0.17 -5.39 -26.93
N THR A 246 0.68 -5.82 -25.77
CA THR A 246 0.76 -7.26 -25.42
C THR A 246 -0.64 -7.88 -25.28
N LEU A 247 -1.59 -7.17 -24.65
CA LEU A 247 -2.96 -7.64 -24.52
C LEU A 247 -3.67 -7.74 -25.87
N SER A 248 -3.46 -6.77 -26.77
CA SER A 248 -4.01 -6.82 -28.12
C SER A 248 -3.47 -8.02 -28.92
N ALA A 249 -2.15 -8.27 -28.85
CA ALA A 249 -1.54 -9.43 -29.51
C ALA A 249 -2.07 -10.76 -28.94
N PHE A 250 -2.22 -10.85 -27.62
CA PHE A 250 -2.81 -12.02 -26.98
C PHE A 250 -4.28 -12.23 -27.38
N GLN A 251 -5.05 -11.15 -27.48
CA GLN A 251 -6.45 -11.19 -27.91
C GLN A 251 -6.56 -11.67 -29.37
N GLU A 252 -5.68 -11.21 -30.26
CA GLU A 252 -5.62 -11.68 -31.65
C GLU A 252 -5.32 -13.18 -31.72
N GLU A 253 -4.36 -13.66 -30.93
CA GLU A 253 -4.03 -15.09 -30.85
C GLU A 253 -5.22 -15.92 -30.35
N CYS A 254 -5.93 -15.44 -29.31
CA CYS A 254 -7.14 -16.08 -28.81
C CYS A 254 -8.24 -16.15 -29.87
N CYS A 255 -8.43 -15.09 -30.66
CA CYS A 255 -9.38 -15.07 -31.77
C CYS A 255 -9.00 -16.09 -32.85
N ARG A 256 -7.71 -16.18 -33.19
CA ARG A 256 -7.20 -17.16 -34.16
C ARG A 256 -7.42 -18.60 -33.70
N LEU A 257 -7.09 -18.90 -32.45
CA LEU A 257 -7.32 -20.23 -31.85
C LEU A 257 -8.81 -20.59 -31.83
N ARG A 258 -9.68 -19.63 -31.47
CA ARG A 258 -11.12 -19.83 -31.51
C ARG A 258 -11.61 -20.19 -32.92
N GLY A 259 -11.18 -19.42 -33.93
CA GLY A 259 -11.51 -19.73 -35.33
C GLY A 259 -11.04 -21.12 -35.76
N GLY A 260 -9.85 -21.55 -35.31
CA GLY A 260 -9.35 -22.91 -35.55
C GLY A 260 -10.19 -24.00 -34.89
N ILE A 261 -10.66 -23.78 -33.66
CA ILE A 261 -11.56 -24.70 -32.95
C ILE A 261 -12.92 -24.79 -33.67
N ASP A 262 -13.47 -23.66 -34.09
CA ASP A 262 -14.75 -23.60 -34.82
C ASP A 262 -14.64 -24.37 -36.15
N GLN A 263 -13.52 -24.21 -36.87
CA GLN A 263 -13.26 -24.96 -38.10
C GLN A 263 -13.14 -26.47 -37.83
N LEU A 264 -12.34 -26.88 -36.83
CA LEU A 264 -12.19 -28.29 -36.48
C LEU A 264 -13.53 -28.93 -36.08
N SER A 265 -14.37 -28.19 -35.36
CA SER A 265 -15.72 -28.62 -35.01
C SER A 265 -16.59 -28.82 -36.26
N SER A 266 -16.49 -27.92 -37.24
CA SER A 266 -17.16 -28.06 -38.54
C SER A 266 -16.70 -29.32 -39.29
N ASP A 267 -15.39 -29.55 -39.36
CA ASP A 267 -14.80 -30.70 -40.04
C ASP A 267 -15.24 -32.03 -39.39
N ILE A 268 -15.24 -32.11 -38.05
CA ILE A 268 -15.73 -33.28 -37.31
C ILE A 268 -17.20 -33.56 -37.64
N ASN A 269 -18.03 -32.51 -37.68
CA ASN A 269 -19.45 -32.67 -38.02
C ASN A 269 -19.63 -33.16 -39.46
N GLN A 270 -18.83 -32.65 -40.40
CA GLN A 270 -18.87 -33.09 -41.79
C GLN A 270 -18.47 -34.57 -41.94
N VAL A 271 -17.39 -34.99 -41.29
CA VAL A 271 -16.95 -36.40 -41.28
C VAL A 271 -18.02 -37.30 -40.65
N THR A 272 -18.61 -36.86 -39.53
CA THR A 272 -19.67 -37.61 -38.84
C THR A 272 -20.89 -37.81 -39.75
N GLN A 273 -21.34 -36.76 -40.44
CA GLN A 273 -22.45 -36.85 -41.38
C GLN A 273 -22.13 -37.75 -42.58
N GLY A 274 -20.91 -37.66 -43.12
CA GLY A 274 -20.43 -38.53 -44.20
C GLY A 274 -20.51 -40.01 -43.79
N PHE A 275 -19.99 -40.35 -42.62
CA PHE A 275 -20.02 -41.71 -42.10
C PHE A 275 -21.45 -42.22 -41.84
N GLN A 276 -22.33 -41.38 -41.29
CA GLN A 276 -23.74 -41.74 -41.12
C GLN A 276 -24.45 -42.01 -42.45
N GLN A 277 -24.14 -41.22 -43.48
CA GLN A 277 -24.71 -41.42 -44.81
C GLN A 277 -24.20 -42.70 -45.47
N GLU A 278 -22.91 -43.01 -45.35
CA GLU A 278 -22.34 -44.27 -45.84
C GLU A 278 -22.94 -45.48 -45.12
N LEU A 279 -23.06 -45.44 -43.80
CA LEU A 279 -23.74 -46.49 -43.02
C LEU A 279 -25.19 -46.68 -43.47
N LYS A 280 -25.92 -45.58 -43.70
CA LYS A 280 -27.31 -45.63 -44.19
C LYS A 280 -27.40 -46.27 -45.58
N ASN A 281 -26.47 -45.93 -46.48
CA ASN A 281 -26.40 -46.52 -47.82
C ASN A 281 -26.07 -48.03 -47.74
N LEU A 282 -25.12 -48.42 -46.88
CA LEU A 282 -24.74 -49.81 -46.66
C LEU A 282 -25.92 -50.63 -46.10
N MET A 283 -26.62 -50.10 -45.09
CA MET A 283 -27.85 -50.67 -44.54
C MET A 283 -28.91 -50.88 -45.62
N TYR A 284 -29.13 -49.89 -46.49
CA TYR A 284 -30.12 -49.96 -47.57
C TYR A 284 -29.75 -51.02 -48.62
N ASN A 285 -28.45 -51.18 -48.92
CA ASN A 285 -27.96 -52.17 -49.88
C ASN A 285 -28.00 -53.60 -49.34
N LEU A 286 -27.71 -53.80 -48.06
CA LEU A 286 -27.72 -55.12 -47.40
C LEU A 286 -29.13 -55.59 -47.06
N PHE A 287 -30.00 -54.66 -46.68
CA PHE A 287 -31.38 -54.91 -46.29
C PHE A 287 -32.30 -53.99 -47.10
N PRO A 288 -32.47 -54.25 -48.41
CA PRO A 288 -33.36 -53.44 -49.23
C PRO A 288 -34.76 -53.47 -48.60
N PRO A 289 -35.41 -52.30 -48.40
CA PRO A 289 -36.75 -52.29 -47.85
C PRO A 289 -37.62 -53.16 -48.74
N GLU A 290 -38.31 -54.14 -48.15
CA GLU A 290 -39.22 -55.01 -48.88
C GLU A 290 -40.13 -54.12 -49.73
N GLN A 291 -39.97 -54.20 -51.05
CA GLN A 291 -40.94 -53.65 -51.97
C GLN A 291 -42.20 -54.45 -51.71
N LYS A 292 -43.07 -53.93 -50.84
CA LYS A 292 -44.47 -54.34 -50.80
C LYS A 292 -44.98 -54.04 -52.19
N GLN A 293 -44.94 -55.04 -53.06
CA GLN A 293 -45.75 -55.08 -54.26
C GLN A 293 -47.18 -54.96 -53.76
N GLU A 294 -47.71 -53.74 -53.77
CA GLU A 294 -49.15 -53.54 -53.88
C GLU A 294 -49.54 -54.32 -55.13
N ARG A 295 -50.00 -55.55 -54.94
CA ARG A 295 -50.85 -56.22 -55.92
C ARG A 295 -52.08 -55.33 -56.02
N VAL A 296 -52.02 -54.36 -56.94
CA VAL A 296 -53.18 -53.69 -57.49
C VAL A 296 -54.03 -54.81 -58.08
N ASN A 297 -55.00 -55.27 -57.29
CA ASN A 297 -56.03 -56.18 -57.75
C ASN A 297 -56.77 -55.44 -58.87
N SER A 298 -56.39 -55.73 -60.12
CA SER A 298 -57.15 -55.37 -61.31
C SER A 298 -58.47 -56.13 -61.29
N GLY A 299 -59.43 -55.61 -60.53
CA GLY A 299 -60.82 -55.99 -60.64
C GLY A 299 -61.41 -55.42 -61.93
N ARG A 300 -61.56 -56.29 -62.93
CA ARG A 300 -62.60 -56.22 -63.98
C ARG A 300 -63.07 -57.66 -64.25
N PRO A 301 -64.32 -57.90 -64.70
CA PRO A 301 -65.34 -56.95 -65.17
C PRO A 301 -66.47 -56.70 -64.16
#